data_AF-A0A518CYW1-F1
#
_entry.id   AF-A0A518CYW1-F1
#
_cell.length_a   1.000
_cell.length_b   1.000
_cell.length_c   1.000
_cell.angle_alpha   90.00
_cell.angle_beta   90.00
_cell.angle_gamma   90.00
#
_symmetry.space_group_name_H-M   'P 1'
#
loop_
_entity.id
_entity.type
_entity.pdbx_description
1 polymer ?
#
loop_
_entity_poly.entity_id
_entity_poly.type
_entity_poly.pdbx_seq_one_letter_code
_entity_poly.pdbx_strand_id
1 'polypeptide(L)'
;MLILTTLLAPAALGAAFQEPTPRFAAPVELTSAGAPFTGILYPSPVLRDLDGDGRRELILGDLFGALWHCAPTAGSSTAFGERGRLEANGEPLELNNW
;
A
#
# COMPACT_ATOMS: atom_id res chain seq x y z
N MET A 1 19.22 -41.55 40.61
CA MET A 1 17.75 -41.58 40.46
C MET A 1 17.18 -40.65 41.52
N LEU A 2 16.81 -39.44 41.08
CA LEU A 2 16.20 -38.41 41.91
C LEU A 2 14.92 -38.01 41.16
N ILE A 3 13.76 -38.23 41.78
CA ILE A 3 12.44 -37.86 41.25
C ILE A 3 12.01 -36.63 42.03
N LEU A 4 11.60 -35.57 41.33
CA LEU A 4 10.70 -34.45 41.69
C LEU A 4 11.21 -33.17 41.00
N THR A 5 10.40 -32.31 40.40
CA THR A 5 8.95 -32.26 40.17
C THR A 5 8.79 -31.30 39.00
N THR A 6 8.08 -31.67 37.95
CA THR A 6 7.65 -30.69 36.95
C THR A 6 6.60 -29.82 37.62
N LEU A 7 6.94 -28.57 37.97
CA LEU A 7 5.92 -27.58 38.29
C LEU A 7 5.29 -27.17 36.95
N LEU A 8 4.19 -27.83 36.59
CA LEU A 8 3.29 -27.33 35.56
C LEU A 8 2.68 -26.04 36.11
N ALA A 9 3.21 -24.89 35.69
CA ALA A 9 2.50 -23.63 35.91
C ALA A 9 1.11 -23.79 35.26
N PRO A 10 0.01 -23.57 36.01
CA PRO A 10 -1.30 -23.56 35.38
C PRO A 10 -1.25 -22.47 34.31
N ALA A 11 -1.69 -22.83 33.11
CA ALA A 11 -1.88 -21.89 32.02
C ALA A 11 -2.58 -20.63 32.57
N ALA A 12 -1.99 -19.46 32.36
CA ALA A 12 -2.73 -18.21 32.41
C ALA A 12 -3.71 -18.22 31.23
N LEU A 13 -4.75 -19.03 31.37
CA LEU A 13 -5.89 -19.09 30.47
C LEU A 13 -6.71 -17.82 30.75
N GLY A 14 -6.52 -16.78 29.94
CA GLY A 14 -7.49 -15.67 29.94
C GLY A 14 -6.95 -14.24 29.87
N ALA A 15 -5.66 -14.00 29.62
CA ALA A 15 -5.28 -12.69 29.09
C ALA A 15 -5.51 -12.72 27.57
N ALA A 16 -6.66 -12.22 27.11
CA ALA A 16 -6.84 -11.96 25.69
C ALA A 16 -5.70 -11.05 25.23
N PHE A 17 -4.94 -11.49 24.22
CA PHE A 17 -4.02 -10.60 23.52
C PHE A 17 -4.89 -9.53 22.84
N GLN A 18 -5.01 -8.35 23.46
CA GLN A 18 -5.54 -7.19 22.78
C GLN A 18 -4.44 -6.67 21.89
N GLU A 19 -4.53 -6.96 20.60
CA GLU A 19 -3.73 -6.23 19.62
C GLU A 19 -3.95 -4.73 19.85
N PRO A 20 -2.88 -3.93 19.99
CA PRO A 20 -3.03 -2.50 20.17
C PRO A 20 -3.85 -1.96 18.99
N THR A 21 -4.94 -1.25 19.30
CA THR A 21 -5.74 -0.61 18.25
C THR A 21 -4.83 0.36 17.49
N PRO A 22 -4.61 0.16 16.18
CA PRO A 22 -3.77 1.06 15.41
C PRO A 22 -4.37 2.46 15.47
N ARG A 23 -3.55 3.43 15.87
CA ARG A 23 -3.89 4.85 15.82
C ARG A 23 -3.17 5.47 14.65
N PHE A 24 -3.91 5.86 13.63
CA PHE A 24 -3.37 6.56 12.48
C PHE A 24 -3.31 8.06 12.75
N ALA A 25 -2.38 8.74 12.09
CA ALA A 25 -2.40 10.19 12.02
C ALA A 25 -3.66 10.68 11.27
N ALA A 26 -3.90 11.99 11.29
CA ALA A 26 -4.92 12.58 10.44
C ALA A 26 -4.67 12.21 8.97
N PRO A 27 -5.73 12.00 8.16
CA PRO A 27 -5.57 11.68 6.76
C PRO A 27 -4.86 12.82 6.03
N VAL A 28 -3.94 12.47 5.13
CA VAL A 28 -3.26 13.41 4.25
C VAL A 28 -3.67 13.08 2.82
N GLU A 29 -4.03 14.10 2.05
CA GLU A 29 -4.39 13.94 0.66
C GLU A 29 -3.15 13.56 -0.18
N LEU A 30 -3.31 12.58 -1.07
CA LEU A 30 -2.27 12.24 -2.04
C LEU A 30 -2.33 13.23 -3.21
N THR A 31 -1.16 13.64 -3.69
CA THR A 31 -1.05 14.59 -4.80
C THR A 31 -0.20 14.04 -5.94
N SER A 32 -0.51 14.46 -7.16
CA SER A 32 0.30 14.26 -8.37
C SER A 32 0.63 15.62 -8.97
N ALA A 33 1.91 15.86 -9.25
CA ALA A 33 2.40 17.13 -9.79
C ALA A 33 1.92 18.37 -8.99
N GLY A 34 1.81 18.24 -7.66
CA GLY A 34 1.40 19.33 -6.76
C GLY A 34 -0.11 19.58 -6.67
N ALA A 35 -0.95 18.75 -7.30
CA ALA A 35 -2.41 18.86 -7.23
C ALA A 35 -3.06 17.56 -6.75
N PRO A 36 -4.28 17.62 -6.18
CA PRO A 36 -5.06 16.42 -5.86
C PRO A 36 -5.32 15.54 -7.09
N PHE A 37 -5.44 14.23 -6.88
CA PHE A 37 -5.87 13.32 -7.94
C PHE A 37 -7.31 13.63 -8.38
N THR A 38 -7.50 13.85 -9.68
CA THR A 38 -8.81 14.08 -10.28
C THR A 38 -9.00 13.21 -11.52
N GLY A 39 -10.26 12.98 -11.91
CA GLY A 39 -10.61 12.27 -13.14
C GLY A 39 -10.35 10.76 -13.14
N ILE A 40 -10.09 10.14 -11.98
CA ILE A 40 -10.01 8.69 -11.83
C ILE A 40 -11.32 8.22 -11.20
N LEU A 41 -12.12 7.47 -11.95
CA LEU A 41 -13.33 6.87 -11.42
C LEU A 41 -12.98 5.54 -10.74
N TYR A 42 -13.43 5.36 -9.49
CA TYR A 42 -13.16 4.18 -8.67
C TYR A 42 -11.66 3.84 -8.54
N PRO A 43 -10.83 4.78 -8.05
CA PRO A 43 -9.39 4.58 -7.94
C PRO A 43 -9.07 3.38 -7.04
N SER A 44 -8.20 2.49 -7.53
CA SER A 44 -7.67 1.36 -6.76
C SER A 44 -6.14 1.54 -6.59
N PRO A 45 -5.70 2.29 -5.56
CA PRO A 45 -4.28 2.63 -5.37
C PRO A 45 -3.45 1.47 -4.81
N VAL A 46 -2.22 1.32 -5.32
CA VAL A 46 -1.19 0.41 -4.80
C VAL A 46 0.16 1.10 -4.78
N LEU A 47 0.95 0.92 -3.72
CA LEU A 47 2.35 1.35 -3.68
C LEU A 47 3.26 0.16 -3.97
N ARG A 48 4.09 0.26 -5.02
CA ARG A 48 5.02 -0.80 -5.40
C ARG A 48 6.27 -0.20 -6.05
N ASP A 49 7.41 -0.77 -5.72
CA ASP A 49 8.66 -0.53 -6.45
C ASP A 49 8.60 -1.30 -7.77
N LEU A 50 8.47 -0.57 -8.88
CA LEU A 50 8.30 -1.12 -10.23
C LEU A 50 9.62 -1.21 -10.99
N ASP A 51 10.54 -0.28 -10.76
CA ASP A 51 11.80 -0.18 -11.51
C ASP A 51 13.01 -0.75 -10.76
N GLY A 52 12.83 -1.17 -9.51
CA GLY A 52 13.85 -1.82 -8.69
C GLY A 52 14.81 -0.84 -8.01
N ASP A 53 14.48 0.45 -7.95
CA ASP A 53 15.35 1.46 -7.36
C ASP A 53 15.16 1.66 -5.83
N GLY A 54 14.24 0.88 -5.23
CA GLY A 54 13.95 0.89 -3.82
C GLY A 54 12.96 1.99 -3.39
N ARG A 55 12.53 2.86 -4.31
CA ARG A 55 11.41 3.77 -4.11
C ARG A 55 10.13 3.12 -4.64
N ARG A 56 8.98 3.54 -4.13
CA ARG A 56 7.69 2.94 -4.49
C ARG A 56 6.88 3.93 -5.30
N GLU A 57 6.54 3.53 -6.51
CA GLU A 57 5.61 4.23 -7.37
C GLU A 57 4.18 4.05 -6.85
N LEU A 58 3.33 5.04 -7.12
CA LEU A 58 1.89 4.90 -6.95
C LEU A 58 1.30 4.37 -8.24
N ILE A 59 0.63 3.23 -8.16
CA ILE A 59 -0.14 2.62 -9.23
C ILE A 59 -1.61 2.87 -8.95
N LEU A 60 -2.38 3.24 -9.97
CA LEU A 60 -3.81 3.50 -9.87
C LEU A 60 -4.54 2.74 -10.99
N GLY A 61 -5.41 1.82 -10.62
CA GLY A 61 -6.42 1.29 -11.54
C GLY A 61 -7.67 2.15 -11.54
N ASP A 62 -8.30 2.30 -12.70
CA ASP A 62 -9.58 2.97 -12.83
C ASP A 62 -10.72 2.05 -13.30
N LEU A 63 -11.94 2.57 -13.23
CA LEU A 63 -13.17 1.87 -13.60
C LEU A 63 -13.12 1.30 -15.02
N PHE A 64 -12.48 1.98 -15.97
CA PHE A 64 -12.46 1.59 -17.39
C PHE A 64 -11.33 0.59 -17.71
N GLY A 65 -10.55 0.20 -16.71
CA GLY A 65 -9.47 -0.75 -16.86
C GLY A 65 -8.14 -0.13 -17.25
N ALA A 66 -8.02 1.20 -17.27
CA ALA A 66 -6.73 1.83 -17.45
C ALA A 66 -5.90 1.72 -16.17
N LEU A 67 -4.61 1.40 -16.35
CA LEU A 67 -3.62 1.45 -15.29
C LEU A 67 -2.74 2.68 -15.47
N TRP A 68 -2.55 3.40 -14.37
CA TRP A 68 -1.72 4.59 -14.28
C TRP A 68 -0.59 4.37 -13.29
N HIS A 69 0.52 5.06 -13.47
CA HIS A 69 1.61 5.13 -12.50
C HIS A 69 2.08 6.57 -12.29
N CYS A 70 2.60 6.86 -11.10
CA CYS A 70 3.22 8.14 -10.76
C CYS A 70 4.53 7.86 -10.02
N ALA A 71 5.61 8.53 -10.44
CA ALA A 71 6.90 8.44 -9.77
C ALA A 71 6.83 9.02 -8.34
N PRO A 72 7.58 8.48 -7.37
CA PRO A 72 7.68 9.07 -6.04
C PRO A 72 8.36 10.43 -6.08
N THR A 73 7.92 11.37 -5.24
CA THR A 73 8.65 12.63 -5.02
C THR A 73 9.67 12.45 -3.90
N ALA A 74 10.91 12.85 -4.14
CA ALA A 74 11.98 12.73 -3.15
C ALA A 74 11.59 13.38 -1.81
N GLY A 75 11.75 12.63 -0.72
CA GLY A 75 11.44 13.09 0.63
C GLY A 75 9.95 13.18 0.99
N SER A 76 9.05 12.71 0.10
CA SER A 76 7.61 12.69 0.37
C SER A 76 7.03 11.28 0.32
N SER A 77 6.09 11.00 1.21
CA SER A 77 5.26 9.79 1.19
C SER A 77 3.87 10.01 0.62
N THR A 78 3.51 11.26 0.29
CA THR A 78 2.15 11.66 -0.15
C THR A 78 2.14 12.47 -1.44
N ALA A 79 3.31 12.87 -1.95
CA ALA A 79 3.44 13.59 -3.21
C ALA A 79 4.11 12.72 -4.27
N PHE A 80 3.50 12.68 -5.45
CA PHE A 80 3.96 11.93 -6.60
C PHE A 80 4.15 12.88 -7.80
N GLY A 81 4.98 12.45 -8.75
CA GLY A 81 5.17 13.13 -10.01
C GLY A 81 3.95 13.10 -10.91
N GLU A 82 4.14 13.48 -12.17
CA GLU A 82 3.09 13.41 -13.18
C GLU A 82 2.59 11.97 -13.36
N ARG A 83 1.29 11.85 -13.67
CA ARG A 83 0.63 10.58 -13.93
C ARG A 83 0.85 10.15 -15.38
N GLY A 84 1.43 8.98 -15.57
CA GLY A 84 1.58 8.30 -16.87
C GLY A 84 0.70 7.05 -16.99
N ARG A 85 0.45 6.59 -18.22
CA ARG A 85 -0.14 5.25 -18.46
C ARG A 85 0.92 4.21 -18.11
N LEU A 86 0.51 3.17 -17.39
CA LEU A 86 1.39 2.05 -17.15
C LEU A 86 1.51 1.24 -18.44
N GLU A 87 2.74 1.00 -18.88
CA GLU A 87 3.04 0.37 -20.16
C GLU A 87 3.92 -0.89 -19.99
N ALA A 88 3.78 -1.83 -20.91
CA ALA A 88 4.69 -2.94 -21.10
C ALA A 88 5.12 -3.00 -22.56
N ASN A 89 6.42 -2.99 -22.82
CA ASN A 89 6.99 -2.98 -24.18
C ASN A 89 6.49 -1.81 -25.06
N GLY A 90 6.20 -0.65 -24.44
CA GLY A 90 5.69 0.55 -25.14
C GLY A 90 4.19 0.54 -25.43
N GLU A 91 3.46 -0.48 -24.97
CA GLU A 91 2.00 -0.56 -25.11
C GLU A 91 1.33 -0.38 -23.73
N PRO A 92 0.24 0.39 -23.63
CA PRO A 92 -0.51 0.51 -22.39
C PRO A 92 -1.03 -0.84 -21.88
N LEU A 93 -0.87 -1.09 -20.59
CA LEU A 93 -1.55 -2.19 -19.91
C LEU A 93 -3.02 -1.78 -19.70
N GLU A 94 -3.92 -2.56 -20.27
CA GLU A 94 -5.36 -2.39 -20.14
C GLU A 94 -5.99 -3.65 -19.57
N LEU A 95 -6.86 -3.46 -18.59
CA LEU A 95 -7.72 -4.50 -18.06
C LEU A 95 -9.03 -4.44 -18.83
N ASN A 96 -9.53 -5.61 -19.25
CA ASN A 96 -10.83 -5.67 -19.89
C ASN A 96 -11.93 -5.58 -18.83
N ASN A 97 -12.29 -4.35 -18.48
CA ASN A 97 -13.50 -4.09 -17.72
C ASN A 97 -14.66 -3.98 -18.71
N TRP A 98 -15.43 -5.07 -18.80
CA TRP A 98 -16.66 -5.28 -19.58
C TRP A 98 -16.50 -5.32 -21.11
#